data_AF-A0A948VCR3-F1
#
_entry.id   AF-A0A948VCR3-F1
#
_cell.length_a   1.000
_cell.length_b   1.000
_cell.length_c   1.000
_cell.angle_alpha   90.00
_cell.angle_beta   90.00
_cell.angle_gamma   90.00
#
_symmetry.space_group_name_H-M   'P 1'
#
loop_
_entity.id
_entity.type
_entity.pdbx_description
1 polymer ?
#
loop_
_entity_poly.entity_id
_entity_poly.type
_entity_poly.pdbx_seq_one_letter_code
_entity_poly.pdbx_strand_id
1 'polypeptide(L)'
;MSTILPLGGAPAAGLAAGLAAGSAAGPAATLPAYAHNDYLNDHPLQDALDGGFRGVEADYFLVDGELLVAHDLEDVRPGRTLEALYLRPLRERIDRLGCVQPGEPVFFLNIESKREGPETYDALHDLLSNYEDILTTVRDGKVIPGPVQVILVGWFPPLADLAAQPVRYAAGQAHYQDLPADHARHPAHLLKLITVKYRDEFAWDGCPPRPGEFTWRLHEIRKVRDAVPGRILRVFAVPGSAEVHAALLAGGVDLIGTKDLQMTRRLLLDLESAPARAGR
;
A
#
# COMPACT_ATOMS: atom_id res chain seq x y z
N MET A 1 47.81 -17.70 -76.69
CA MET A 1 47.26 -18.69 -75.77
C MET A 1 47.55 -18.22 -74.35
N SER A 2 46.54 -17.73 -73.63
CA SER A 2 46.56 -17.70 -72.16
C SER A 2 45.16 -17.38 -71.65
N THR A 3 44.76 -18.23 -70.72
CA THR A 3 43.45 -18.45 -70.11
C THR A 3 43.04 -17.28 -69.21
N ILE A 4 41.78 -16.85 -69.27
CA ILE A 4 41.15 -15.92 -68.31
C ILE A 4 40.19 -16.73 -67.43
N LEU A 5 40.43 -16.73 -66.12
CA LEU A 5 39.51 -17.19 -65.06
C LEU A 5 38.46 -16.11 -64.74
N PRO A 6 37.24 -16.46 -64.31
CA PRO A 6 36.27 -15.49 -63.82
C PRO A 6 36.50 -15.18 -62.33
N LEU A 7 36.35 -13.91 -61.95
CA LEU A 7 36.27 -13.44 -60.56
C LEU A 7 34.82 -13.48 -60.07
N GLY A 8 34.66 -13.98 -58.84
CA GLY A 8 33.39 -14.33 -58.21
C GLY A 8 32.49 -13.17 -57.80
N GLY A 9 31.20 -13.50 -57.68
CA GLY A 9 30.17 -12.63 -57.13
C GLY A 9 30.23 -12.56 -55.60
N ALA A 10 29.87 -11.39 -55.07
CA ALA A 10 29.56 -11.19 -53.66
C ALA A 10 28.02 -11.09 -53.49
N PRO A 11 27.39 -11.77 -52.52
CA PRO A 11 26.02 -11.46 -52.15
C PRO A 11 26.00 -10.35 -51.10
N ALA A 12 25.04 -9.44 -51.27
CA ALA A 12 24.73 -8.38 -50.32
C ALA A 12 24.18 -8.95 -49.01
N ALA A 13 24.73 -8.53 -47.88
CA ALA A 13 24.20 -8.85 -46.55
C ALA A 13 22.98 -7.95 -46.25
N GLY A 14 21.80 -8.56 -46.15
CA GLY A 14 20.61 -7.91 -45.63
C GLY A 14 20.66 -7.84 -44.11
N LEU A 15 20.54 -6.63 -43.54
CA LEU A 15 20.28 -6.45 -42.11
C LEU A 15 18.84 -6.85 -41.80
N ALA A 16 18.66 -7.96 -41.11
CA ALA A 16 17.40 -8.28 -40.45
C ALA A 16 17.37 -7.59 -39.08
N ALA A 17 16.51 -6.58 -38.93
CA ALA A 17 16.21 -5.97 -37.65
C ALA A 17 15.40 -6.96 -36.80
N GLY A 18 15.99 -7.45 -35.71
CA GLY A 18 15.30 -8.27 -34.72
C GLY A 18 14.34 -7.40 -33.90
N LEU A 19 13.03 -7.60 -34.09
CA LEU A 19 12.02 -7.13 -33.15
C LEU A 19 12.15 -7.97 -31.87
N ALA A 20 12.70 -7.37 -30.81
CA ALA A 20 12.61 -7.93 -29.48
C ALA A 20 11.14 -7.89 -29.04
N ALA A 21 10.50 -9.06 -29.02
CA ALA A 21 9.19 -9.22 -28.41
C ALA A 21 9.31 -8.91 -26.91
N GLY A 22 8.73 -7.78 -26.49
CA GLY A 22 8.54 -7.50 -25.08
C GLY A 22 7.65 -8.59 -24.48
N SER A 23 8.19 -9.34 -23.54
CA SER A 23 7.38 -10.24 -22.70
C SER A 23 6.37 -9.37 -21.97
N ALA A 24 5.09 -9.51 -22.31
CA ALA A 24 4.02 -9.04 -21.44
C ALA A 24 4.15 -9.82 -20.13
N ALA A 25 4.78 -9.22 -19.13
CA ALA A 25 4.82 -9.77 -17.80
C ALA A 25 3.38 -10.02 -17.36
N GLY A 26 3.08 -11.24 -16.89
CA GLY A 26 1.80 -11.52 -16.27
C GLY A 26 1.57 -10.56 -15.08
N PRO A 27 0.33 -10.44 -14.59
CA PRO A 27 0.05 -9.62 -13.43
C PRO A 27 1.02 -9.93 -12.28
N ALA A 28 1.63 -8.90 -11.70
CA ALA A 28 2.51 -9.07 -10.54
C ALA A 28 1.75 -9.82 -9.43
N ALA A 29 2.42 -10.78 -8.79
CA ALA A 29 1.86 -11.45 -7.62
C ALA A 29 1.56 -10.40 -6.55
N THR A 30 0.37 -10.49 -5.95
CA THR A 30 -0.02 -9.56 -4.89
C THR A 30 0.73 -9.91 -3.60
N LEU A 31 1.40 -8.93 -3.01
CA LEU A 31 2.24 -9.07 -1.83
C LEU A 31 1.56 -8.43 -0.61
N PRO A 32 1.78 -8.96 0.61
CA PRO A 32 1.31 -8.36 1.87
C PRO A 32 2.14 -7.12 2.25
N ALA A 33 2.25 -6.18 1.32
CA ALA A 33 3.10 -5.00 1.38
C ALA A 33 2.30 -3.73 1.16
N TYR A 34 2.85 -2.64 1.69
CA TYR A 34 2.26 -1.32 1.67
C TYR A 34 3.35 -0.27 1.48
N ALA A 35 3.15 0.67 0.56
CA ALA A 35 4.13 1.72 0.27
C ALA A 35 3.87 2.92 1.19
N HIS A 36 4.82 3.20 2.07
CA HIS A 36 4.75 4.30 3.03
C HIS A 36 5.40 5.55 2.43
N ASN A 37 4.71 6.69 2.49
CA ASN A 37 5.06 7.94 1.83
C ASN A 37 5.27 7.74 0.32
N ASP A 38 4.29 7.11 -0.32
CA ASP A 38 4.41 6.63 -1.70
C ASP A 38 4.68 7.74 -2.72
N TYR A 39 4.27 8.96 -2.41
CA TYR A 39 4.51 10.15 -3.21
C TYR A 39 5.98 10.55 -3.36
N LEU A 40 6.88 9.93 -2.58
CA LEU A 40 8.33 10.10 -2.68
C LEU A 40 8.96 9.19 -3.74
N ASN A 41 8.22 8.20 -4.27
CA ASN A 41 8.68 7.36 -5.38
C ASN A 41 8.66 8.12 -6.71
N ASP A 42 9.43 7.63 -7.69
CA ASP A 42 9.53 8.23 -9.02
C ASP A 42 8.16 8.24 -9.73
N HIS A 43 7.40 7.15 -9.61
CA HIS A 43 6.04 7.03 -10.12
C HIS A 43 5.08 6.68 -8.97
N PRO A 44 4.56 7.69 -8.25
CA PRO A 44 3.55 7.49 -7.21
C PRO A 44 2.39 6.64 -7.73
N LEU A 45 1.88 5.78 -6.85
CA LEU A 45 0.94 4.70 -7.08
C LEU A 45 1.48 3.59 -8.00
N GLN A 46 2.03 3.93 -9.15
CA GLN A 46 2.39 2.98 -10.20
C GLN A 46 3.50 2.03 -9.76
N ASP A 47 4.56 2.53 -9.11
CA ASP A 47 5.66 1.68 -8.63
C ASP A 47 5.17 0.66 -7.58
N ALA A 48 4.24 1.05 -6.72
CA ALA A 48 3.61 0.16 -5.74
C ALA A 48 2.70 -0.88 -6.42
N LEU A 49 1.90 -0.46 -7.41
CA LEU A 49 1.04 -1.36 -8.18
C LEU A 49 1.85 -2.42 -8.93
N ASP A 50 2.92 -2.02 -9.62
CA ASP A 50 3.82 -2.92 -10.34
C ASP A 50 4.61 -3.82 -9.38
N GLY A 51 4.84 -3.33 -8.15
CA GLY A 51 5.40 -4.11 -7.06
C GLY A 51 4.46 -5.19 -6.50
N GLY A 52 3.17 -5.18 -6.86
CA GLY A 52 2.15 -6.06 -6.29
C GLY A 52 1.66 -5.62 -4.91
N PHE A 53 1.89 -4.37 -4.51
CA PHE A 53 1.56 -3.90 -3.16
C PHE A 53 0.05 -3.70 -3.01
N ARG A 54 -0.47 -3.93 -1.80
CA ARG A 54 -1.90 -3.86 -1.49
C ARG A 54 -2.38 -2.49 -1.02
N GLY A 55 -1.47 -1.53 -0.91
CA GLY A 55 -1.82 -0.18 -0.53
C GLY A 55 -0.65 0.79 -0.54
N VAL A 56 -1.00 2.07 -0.38
CA VAL A 56 -0.09 3.21 -0.40
C VAL A 56 -0.48 4.22 0.68
N GLU A 57 0.47 5.03 1.14
CA GLU A 57 0.26 6.20 1.99
C GLU A 57 0.51 7.48 1.21
N ALA A 58 -0.39 8.45 1.37
CA ALA A 58 -0.22 9.80 0.86
C ALA A 58 -0.41 10.85 1.97
N ASP A 59 0.55 11.76 2.07
CA ASP A 59 0.46 12.92 2.94
C ASP A 59 -0.08 14.09 2.11
N TYR A 60 -0.90 14.95 2.70
CA TYR A 60 -1.42 16.11 1.99
C TYR A 60 -1.56 17.36 2.85
N PHE A 61 -1.53 18.51 2.17
CA PHE A 61 -1.94 19.81 2.68
C PHE A 61 -3.17 20.30 1.91
N LEU A 62 -4.06 21.01 2.61
CA LEU A 62 -5.04 21.87 1.95
C LEU A 62 -4.41 23.25 1.71
N VAL A 63 -4.27 23.63 0.44
CA VAL A 63 -3.72 24.93 0.00
C VAL A 63 -4.64 25.50 -1.07
N ASP A 64 -5.18 26.69 -0.83
CA ASP A 64 -6.07 27.40 -1.77
C ASP A 64 -7.24 26.55 -2.32
N GLY A 65 -7.77 25.65 -1.49
CA GLY A 65 -8.87 24.74 -1.86
C GLY A 65 -8.43 23.43 -2.53
N GLU A 66 -7.14 23.24 -2.78
CA GLU A 66 -6.60 22.02 -3.38
C GLU A 66 -5.90 21.12 -2.33
N LEU A 67 -6.09 19.81 -2.47
CA LEU A 67 -5.45 18.80 -1.62
C LEU A 67 -4.13 18.36 -2.26
N LEU A 68 -3.05 19.07 -1.95
CA LEU A 68 -1.72 18.90 -2.55
C LEU A 68 -0.87 17.93 -1.73
N VAL A 69 -0.23 16.98 -2.42
CA VAL A 69 0.51 15.88 -1.81
C VAL A 69 1.94 16.30 -1.50
N ALA A 70 2.28 16.33 -0.21
CA ALA A 70 3.61 16.62 0.32
C ALA A 70 3.70 16.27 1.81
N HIS A 71 4.92 16.04 2.33
CA HIS A 71 5.15 15.89 3.77
C HIS A 71 5.26 17.24 4.48
N ASP A 72 6.05 18.13 3.89
CA ASP A 72 6.33 19.48 4.37
C ASP A 72 5.69 20.52 3.44
N LEU A 73 5.23 21.63 4.01
CA LEU A 73 4.51 22.67 3.25
C LEU A 73 5.37 23.28 2.14
N GLU A 74 6.69 23.33 2.34
CA GLU A 74 7.65 23.85 1.35
C GLU A 74 7.84 22.93 0.13
N ASP A 75 7.51 21.65 0.26
CA ASP A 75 7.59 20.67 -0.82
C ASP A 75 6.32 20.61 -1.68
N VAL A 76 5.29 21.38 -1.33
CA VAL A 76 4.04 21.45 -2.08
C VAL A 76 4.29 21.95 -3.50
N ARG A 77 3.80 21.20 -4.49
CA ARG A 77 3.93 21.54 -5.91
C ARG A 77 2.55 21.59 -6.56
N PRO A 78 2.24 22.66 -7.34
CA PRO A 78 1.01 22.74 -8.11
C PRO A 78 0.80 21.49 -8.99
N GLY A 79 -0.44 21.02 -9.09
CA GLY A 79 -0.82 19.87 -9.91
C GLY A 79 -0.50 18.49 -9.32
N ARG A 80 0.27 18.38 -8.22
CA ARG A 80 0.47 17.12 -7.49
C ARG A 80 -0.64 16.93 -6.45
N THR A 81 -1.88 16.85 -6.89
CA THR A 81 -3.04 16.66 -6.00
C THR A 81 -3.24 15.19 -5.63
N LEU A 82 -3.94 14.92 -4.52
CA LEU A 82 -4.39 13.57 -4.16
C LEU A 82 -5.20 12.92 -5.30
N GLU A 83 -6.03 13.73 -5.96
CA GLU A 83 -6.84 13.26 -7.07
C GLU A 83 -5.99 12.82 -8.26
N ALA A 84 -5.04 13.66 -8.69
CA ALA A 84 -4.21 13.42 -9.86
C ALA A 84 -3.24 12.25 -9.66
N LEU A 85 -2.71 12.09 -8.45
CA LEU A 85 -1.73 11.03 -8.16
C LEU A 85 -2.37 9.69 -7.78
N TYR A 86 -3.55 9.68 -7.17
CA TYR A 86 -4.12 8.46 -6.60
C TYR A 86 -5.53 8.14 -7.09
N LEU A 87 -6.52 9.00 -6.83
CA LEU A 87 -7.93 8.63 -7.04
C LEU A 87 -8.27 8.44 -8.52
N ARG A 88 -7.85 9.37 -9.38
CA ARG A 88 -8.12 9.29 -10.82
C ARG A 88 -7.39 8.10 -11.47
N PRO A 89 -6.08 7.88 -11.25
CA PRO A 89 -5.41 6.68 -11.76
C PRO A 89 -5.98 5.36 -11.23
N LEU A 90 -6.43 5.32 -9.96
CA LEU A 90 -7.09 4.14 -9.39
C LEU A 90 -8.41 3.83 -10.12
N ARG A 91 -9.27 4.83 -10.33
CA ARG A 91 -10.51 4.66 -11.10
C ARG A 91 -10.20 4.17 -12.52
N GLU A 92 -9.31 4.85 -13.24
CA GLU A 92 -8.93 4.46 -14.61
C GLU A 92 -8.39 3.02 -14.70
N ARG A 93 -7.67 2.58 -13.67
CA ARG A 93 -7.19 1.21 -13.57
C ARG A 93 -8.34 0.22 -13.33
N ILE A 94 -9.26 0.53 -12.42
CA ILE A 94 -10.44 -0.30 -12.14
C ILE A 94 -11.32 -0.41 -13.37
N ASP A 95 -11.56 0.68 -14.10
CA ASP A 95 -12.34 0.68 -15.34
C ASP A 95 -11.73 -0.24 -16.40
N ARG A 96 -10.39 -0.28 -16.46
CA ARG A 96 -9.65 -1.09 -17.43
C ARG A 96 -9.53 -2.57 -17.04
N LEU A 97 -9.36 -2.87 -15.75
CA LEU A 97 -8.97 -4.20 -15.25
C LEU A 97 -10.02 -4.88 -14.36
N GLY A 98 -11.06 -4.15 -13.93
CA GLY A 98 -12.07 -4.61 -12.97
C GLY A 98 -11.57 -4.74 -11.52
N CYS A 99 -10.28 -4.46 -11.26
CA CYS A 99 -9.65 -4.55 -9.95
C CYS A 99 -8.45 -3.60 -9.86
N VAL A 100 -7.99 -3.32 -8.63
CA VAL A 100 -6.73 -2.60 -8.41
C VAL A 100 -5.57 -3.59 -8.40
N GLN A 101 -5.62 -4.61 -7.54
CA GLN A 101 -4.66 -5.71 -7.55
C GLN A 101 -5.35 -7.05 -7.84
N PRO A 102 -4.79 -7.89 -8.71
CA PRO A 102 -5.36 -9.20 -9.02
C PRO A 102 -5.48 -10.10 -7.79
N GLY A 103 -6.60 -10.78 -7.65
CA GLY A 103 -6.88 -11.68 -6.53
C GLY A 103 -7.16 -10.99 -5.19
N GLU A 104 -7.02 -9.65 -5.12
CA GLU A 104 -7.35 -8.88 -3.92
C GLU A 104 -8.64 -8.09 -4.10
N PRO A 105 -9.60 -8.20 -3.17
CA PRO A 105 -10.87 -7.49 -3.29
C PRO A 105 -10.74 -6.00 -2.97
N VAL A 106 -9.71 -5.58 -2.24
CA VAL A 106 -9.57 -4.21 -1.73
C VAL A 106 -8.11 -3.77 -1.78
N PHE A 107 -7.88 -2.55 -2.26
CA PHE A 107 -6.64 -1.81 -2.14
C PHE A 107 -6.77 -0.70 -1.10
N PHE A 108 -5.76 -0.54 -0.24
CA PHE A 108 -5.78 0.45 0.84
C PHE A 108 -5.10 1.75 0.41
N LEU A 109 -5.86 2.84 0.38
CA LEU A 109 -5.34 4.19 0.20
C LEU A 109 -5.35 4.88 1.55
N ASN A 110 -4.21 4.91 2.24
CA ASN A 110 -4.14 5.64 3.49
C ASN A 110 -3.75 7.08 3.23
N ILE A 111 -4.36 7.99 3.98
CA ILE A 111 -4.19 9.43 3.78
C ILE A 111 -3.89 10.07 5.14
N GLU A 112 -2.81 10.84 5.21
CA GLU A 112 -2.43 11.63 6.39
C GLU A 112 -2.59 13.13 6.08
N SER A 113 -3.36 13.84 6.89
CA SER A 113 -3.37 15.30 6.82
C SER A 113 -2.15 15.87 7.53
N LYS A 114 -1.40 16.74 6.83
CA LYS A 114 -0.32 17.55 7.42
C LYS A 114 -0.76 18.93 7.89
N ARG A 115 -2.07 19.22 7.77
CA ARG A 115 -2.72 20.36 8.40
C ARG A 115 -3.98 19.91 9.11
N GLU A 116 -3.92 19.85 10.43
CA GLU A 116 -5.06 19.49 11.26
C GLU A 116 -6.15 20.56 11.17
N GLY A 117 -7.39 20.16 10.95
CA GLY A 117 -8.51 21.08 10.91
C GLY A 117 -9.75 20.51 10.20
N PRO A 118 -10.97 20.81 10.68
CA PRO A 118 -12.21 20.38 10.04
C PRO A 118 -12.27 20.74 8.55
N GLU A 119 -11.84 21.95 8.16
CA GLU A 119 -11.90 22.37 6.75
C GLU A 119 -11.02 21.48 5.84
N THR A 120 -9.90 20.98 6.38
CA THR A 120 -8.98 20.10 5.64
C THR A 120 -9.58 18.71 5.42
N TYR A 121 -10.36 18.23 6.40
CA TYR A 121 -11.09 16.98 6.24
C TYR A 121 -12.33 17.15 5.38
N ASP A 122 -13.07 18.26 5.50
CA ASP A 122 -14.26 18.54 4.69
C ASP A 122 -13.90 18.57 3.19
N ALA A 123 -12.80 19.25 2.84
CA ALA A 123 -12.28 19.24 1.47
C ALA A 123 -11.93 17.82 0.98
N LEU A 124 -11.33 16.99 1.84
CA LEU A 124 -11.06 15.58 1.52
C LEU A 124 -12.36 14.80 1.32
N HIS A 125 -13.35 14.98 2.20
CA HIS A 125 -14.64 14.33 2.12
C HIS A 125 -15.37 14.68 0.81
N ASP A 126 -15.39 15.96 0.44
CA ASP A 126 -15.96 16.45 -0.81
C ASP A 126 -15.26 15.83 -2.01
N LEU A 127 -13.93 15.78 -2.03
CA LEU A 127 -13.17 15.10 -3.08
C LEU A 127 -13.57 13.62 -3.17
N LEU A 128 -13.56 12.89 -2.05
CA LEU A 128 -13.88 11.46 -2.01
C LEU A 128 -15.31 11.16 -2.44
N SER A 129 -16.26 12.07 -2.21
CA SER A 129 -17.64 11.91 -2.66
C SER A 129 -17.76 11.78 -4.19
N ASN A 130 -16.86 12.43 -4.93
CA ASN A 130 -16.78 12.31 -6.38
C ASN A 130 -16.25 10.95 -6.84
N TYR A 131 -15.78 10.09 -5.92
CA TYR A 131 -15.19 8.77 -6.15
C TYR A 131 -15.96 7.62 -5.49
N GLU A 132 -17.18 7.85 -5.01
CA GLU A 132 -17.98 6.85 -4.29
C GLU A 132 -18.12 5.50 -5.04
N ASP A 133 -18.18 5.52 -6.37
CA ASP A 133 -18.27 4.33 -7.24
C ASP A 133 -17.11 3.33 -7.07
N ILE A 134 -15.94 3.78 -6.65
CA ILE A 134 -14.77 2.91 -6.42
C ILE A 134 -14.44 2.72 -4.93
N LEU A 135 -15.07 3.49 -4.04
CA LEU A 135 -14.74 3.50 -2.62
C LEU A 135 -15.63 2.54 -1.82
N THR A 136 -15.01 1.86 -0.85
CA THR A 136 -15.78 1.27 0.26
C THR A 136 -16.43 2.40 1.05
N THR A 137 -17.75 2.43 1.03
CA THR A 137 -18.56 3.52 1.57
C THR A 137 -19.42 3.00 2.71
N VAL A 138 -19.72 3.85 3.69
CA VAL A 138 -20.66 3.55 4.77
C VAL A 138 -21.84 4.50 4.64
N ARG A 139 -23.05 3.97 4.45
CA ARG A 139 -24.30 4.75 4.41
C ARG A 139 -25.19 4.33 5.57
N ASP A 140 -25.53 5.27 6.43
CA ASP A 140 -26.35 5.03 7.63
C ASP A 140 -25.86 3.82 8.46
N GLY A 141 -24.54 3.72 8.65
CA GLY A 141 -23.88 2.63 9.37
C GLY A 141 -23.75 1.31 8.61
N LYS A 142 -24.24 1.20 7.37
CA LYS A 142 -24.12 0.00 6.53
C LYS A 142 -22.95 0.12 5.57
N VAL A 143 -22.10 -0.90 5.54
CA VAL A 143 -20.95 -0.95 4.64
C VAL A 143 -21.39 -1.39 3.23
N ILE A 144 -21.00 -0.60 2.25
CA ILE A 144 -21.08 -0.88 0.81
C ILE A 144 -19.64 -1.09 0.34
N PRO A 145 -19.23 -2.34 0.07
CA PRO A 145 -17.86 -2.64 -0.33
C PRO A 145 -17.50 -2.02 -1.67
N GLY A 146 -16.28 -1.50 -1.77
CA GLY A 146 -15.69 -1.01 -3.02
C GLY A 146 -14.23 -1.46 -3.14
N PRO A 147 -13.65 -1.43 -4.35
CA PRO A 147 -12.29 -1.92 -4.62
C PRO A 147 -11.19 -1.09 -3.94
N VAL A 148 -11.49 0.13 -3.46
CA VAL A 148 -10.55 0.96 -2.70
C VAL A 148 -11.13 1.26 -1.32
N GLN A 149 -10.35 1.07 -0.27
CA GLN A 149 -10.70 1.49 1.09
C GLN A 149 -9.78 2.64 1.50
N VAL A 150 -10.36 3.83 1.68
CA VAL A 150 -9.61 4.96 2.26
C VAL A 150 -9.51 4.80 3.76
N ILE A 151 -8.32 5.01 4.31
CA ILE A 151 -8.05 4.96 5.76
C ILE A 151 -7.28 6.21 6.17
N LEU A 152 -7.84 6.98 7.08
CA LEU A 152 -7.18 8.13 7.67
C LEU A 152 -6.15 7.66 8.68
N VAL A 153 -4.92 8.14 8.52
CA VAL A 153 -3.80 7.89 9.43
C VAL A 153 -3.31 9.23 9.99
N GLY A 154 -2.58 9.19 11.11
CA GLY A 154 -2.22 10.42 11.83
C GLY A 154 -3.45 11.13 12.38
N TRP A 155 -3.57 12.44 12.11
CA TRP A 155 -4.73 13.23 12.52
C TRP A 155 -5.94 12.98 11.62
N PHE A 156 -7.12 12.85 12.23
CA PHE A 156 -8.41 12.86 11.58
C PHE A 156 -9.49 13.38 12.56
N PRO A 157 -10.69 13.76 12.09
CA PRO A 157 -11.73 14.27 12.97
C PRO A 157 -12.06 13.28 14.11
N PRO A 158 -12.59 13.76 15.25
CA PRO A 158 -13.05 12.89 16.32
C PRO A 158 -13.90 11.72 15.81
N LEU A 159 -13.69 10.53 16.37
CA LEU A 159 -14.40 9.33 15.90
C LEU A 159 -15.93 9.44 15.97
N ALA A 160 -16.45 10.22 16.92
CA ALA A 160 -17.87 10.50 17.02
C ALA A 160 -18.40 11.26 15.80
N ASP A 161 -17.61 12.21 15.27
CA ASP A 161 -17.99 13.01 14.10
C ASP A 161 -17.94 12.15 12.84
N LEU A 162 -16.89 11.33 12.67
CA LEU A 162 -16.82 10.33 11.59
C LEU A 162 -17.98 9.32 11.67
N ALA A 163 -18.34 8.89 12.88
CA ALA A 163 -19.44 7.94 13.07
C ALA A 163 -20.82 8.54 12.78
N ALA A 164 -20.98 9.85 12.97
CA ALA A 164 -22.23 10.57 12.76
C ALA A 164 -22.51 10.92 11.30
N GLN A 165 -21.54 10.75 10.40
CA GLN A 165 -21.73 11.01 8.98
C GLN A 165 -22.80 10.10 8.36
N PRO A 166 -23.80 10.66 7.65
CA PRO A 166 -24.83 9.85 6.98
C PRO A 166 -24.23 9.03 5.83
N VAL A 167 -23.24 9.59 5.14
CA VAL A 167 -22.40 8.90 4.16
C VAL A 167 -20.95 9.14 4.52
N ARG A 168 -20.14 8.07 4.62
CA ARG A 168 -18.72 8.15 4.97
C ARG A 168 -17.87 7.34 3.99
N TYR A 169 -16.82 7.98 3.48
CA TYR A 169 -15.93 7.41 2.47
C TYR A 169 -14.58 6.91 3.01
N ALA A 170 -14.27 7.16 4.28
CA ALA A 170 -12.99 6.81 4.89
C ALA A 170 -13.17 6.19 6.28
N ALA A 171 -12.36 5.19 6.63
CA ALA A 171 -12.21 4.69 8.00
C ALA A 171 -11.00 5.37 8.69
N GLY A 172 -10.83 5.20 9.99
CA GLY A 172 -9.63 5.63 10.73
C GLY A 172 -8.71 4.46 11.09
N GLN A 173 -7.49 4.80 11.51
CA GLN A 173 -6.58 3.89 12.20
C GLN A 173 -6.73 3.97 13.73
N ALA A 174 -6.17 3.01 14.46
CA ALA A 174 -5.55 3.32 15.76
C ALA A 174 -4.19 2.67 15.92
N HIS A 175 -3.45 3.18 16.88
CA HIS A 175 -2.22 2.57 17.33
C HIS A 175 -2.51 1.39 18.24
N TYR A 176 -1.68 0.36 18.15
CA TYR A 176 -1.81 -0.81 19.01
C TYR A 176 -1.82 -0.48 20.51
N GLN A 177 -1.08 0.57 20.91
CA GLN A 177 -0.98 1.01 22.30
C GLN A 177 -2.30 1.53 22.89
N ASP A 178 -3.23 1.97 22.03
CA ASP A 178 -4.56 2.46 22.43
C ASP A 178 -5.59 1.31 22.56
N LEU A 179 -5.17 0.07 22.29
CA LEU A 179 -6.02 -1.13 22.28
C LEU A 179 -5.95 -1.85 23.62
N PRO A 180 -6.80 -1.45 24.57
CA PRO A 180 -8.15 -2.04 24.53
C PRO A 180 -9.31 -1.04 24.60
N ALA A 181 -9.08 0.27 24.72
CA ALA A 181 -10.15 1.22 25.02
C ALA A 181 -11.04 1.54 23.81
N ASP A 182 -10.45 1.80 22.63
CA ASP A 182 -11.19 2.39 21.51
C ASP A 182 -11.74 1.34 20.54
N HIS A 183 -10.93 0.38 20.11
CA HIS A 183 -11.36 -0.58 19.07
C HIS A 183 -12.43 -1.57 19.50
N ALA A 184 -12.43 -1.98 20.78
CA ALA A 184 -13.46 -2.87 21.29
C ALA A 184 -14.85 -2.19 21.32
N ARG A 185 -14.87 -0.85 21.31
CA ARG A 185 -16.10 -0.04 21.39
C ARG A 185 -16.64 0.40 20.04
N HIS A 186 -15.79 0.40 19.01
CA HIS A 186 -16.13 0.89 17.69
C HIS A 186 -16.20 -0.25 16.65
N PRO A 187 -17.07 -0.14 15.63
CA PRO A 187 -17.15 -1.16 14.59
C PRO A 187 -15.94 -1.11 13.64
N ALA A 188 -15.60 -2.25 13.02
CA ALA A 188 -14.42 -2.39 12.15
C ALA A 188 -14.44 -1.49 10.90
N HIS A 189 -15.62 -1.04 10.45
CA HIS A 189 -15.72 -0.11 9.33
C HIS A 189 -15.44 1.35 9.74
N LEU A 190 -15.41 1.66 11.05
CA LEU A 190 -15.02 2.97 11.56
C LEU A 190 -13.52 3.00 11.88
N LEU A 191 -13.02 1.95 12.54
CA LEU A 191 -11.60 1.76 12.82
C LEU A 191 -11.11 0.49 12.12
N LYS A 192 -10.47 0.66 10.97
CA LYS A 192 -10.16 -0.45 10.04
C LYS A 192 -8.72 -0.96 10.16
N LEU A 193 -7.80 -0.07 10.50
CA LEU A 193 -6.36 -0.34 10.53
C LEU A 193 -5.84 -0.28 11.96
N ILE A 194 -5.19 -1.35 12.39
CA ILE A 194 -4.35 -1.39 13.59
C ILE A 194 -2.92 -1.18 13.14
N THR A 195 -2.30 -0.11 13.61
CA THR A 195 -0.94 0.27 13.25
C THR A 195 0.03 -0.05 14.39
N VAL A 196 1.13 -0.72 14.04
CA VAL A 196 2.29 -0.93 14.91
C VAL A 196 3.54 -0.34 14.23
N LYS A 197 4.26 0.50 14.94
CA LYS A 197 5.59 0.93 14.51
C LYS A 197 6.61 -0.08 15.05
N TYR A 198 7.34 -0.74 14.15
CA TYR A 198 8.21 -1.85 14.51
C TYR A 198 9.19 -1.49 15.63
N ARG A 199 9.85 -0.33 15.52
CA ARG A 199 10.89 0.11 16.45
C ARG A 199 10.38 0.48 17.84
N ASP A 200 9.07 0.69 17.98
CA ASP A 200 8.47 1.04 19.27
C ASP A 200 8.10 -0.23 20.06
N GLU A 201 7.88 -1.37 19.38
CA GLU A 201 7.48 -2.64 20.00
C GLU A 201 8.56 -3.74 19.93
N PHE A 202 9.50 -3.66 18.98
CA PHE A 202 10.50 -4.69 18.72
C PHE A 202 11.91 -4.10 18.61
N ALA A 203 12.89 -4.82 19.16
CA ALA A 203 14.32 -4.47 19.08
C ALA A 203 15.14 -5.39 18.16
N TRP A 204 14.54 -6.46 17.64
CA TRP A 204 15.25 -7.45 16.83
C TRP A 204 15.52 -6.94 15.41
N ASP A 205 16.76 -7.06 14.95
CA ASP A 205 17.20 -6.62 13.61
C ASP A 205 17.10 -7.73 12.54
N GLY A 206 16.77 -8.95 12.94
CA GLY A 206 16.73 -10.12 12.07
C GLY A 206 17.91 -11.08 12.23
N CYS A 207 18.95 -10.70 12.97
CA CYS A 207 20.11 -11.56 13.21
C CYS A 207 19.75 -12.73 14.15
N PRO A 208 19.92 -13.99 13.73
CA PRO A 208 19.65 -15.14 14.61
C PRO A 208 20.58 -15.18 15.85
N PRO A 209 20.12 -15.73 16.98
CA PRO A 209 18.80 -16.33 17.19
C PRO A 209 17.70 -15.28 17.36
N ARG A 210 16.47 -15.61 16.92
CA ARG A 210 15.29 -14.78 17.19
C ARG A 210 15.07 -14.68 18.71
N PRO A 211 14.99 -13.48 19.30
CA PRO A 211 14.72 -13.33 20.72
C PRO A 211 13.35 -13.88 21.11
N GLY A 212 13.23 -14.55 22.26
CA GLY A 212 11.94 -15.02 22.78
C GLY A 212 10.96 -13.87 23.03
N GLU A 213 11.47 -12.70 23.43
CA GLU A 213 10.69 -11.48 23.63
C GLU A 213 9.96 -11.02 22.35
N PHE A 214 10.60 -11.12 21.19
CA PHE A 214 9.97 -10.81 19.90
C PHE A 214 8.73 -11.68 19.69
N THR A 215 8.87 -13.00 19.88
CA THR A 215 7.79 -13.97 19.67
C THR A 215 6.63 -13.71 20.62
N TRP A 216 6.92 -13.46 21.90
CA TRP A 216 5.90 -13.14 22.90
C TRP A 216 5.18 -11.82 22.57
N ARG A 217 5.92 -10.75 22.24
CA ARG A 217 5.34 -9.45 21.92
C ARG A 217 4.44 -9.51 20.68
N LEU A 218 4.88 -10.21 19.63
CA LEU A 218 4.09 -10.40 18.41
C LEU A 218 2.82 -11.20 18.69
N HIS A 219 2.87 -12.19 19.58
CA HIS A 219 1.69 -12.93 20.02
C HIS A 219 0.67 -12.02 20.73
N GLU A 220 1.11 -11.15 21.65
CA GLU A 220 0.20 -10.21 22.33
C GLU A 220 -0.46 -9.24 21.34
N ILE A 221 0.32 -8.71 20.38
CA ILE A 221 -0.20 -7.85 19.32
C ILE A 221 -1.27 -8.57 18.48
N ARG A 222 -0.97 -9.80 18.06
CA ARG A 222 -1.90 -10.63 17.29
C ARG A 222 -3.19 -10.91 18.08
N LYS A 223 -3.08 -11.23 19.37
CA LYS A 223 -4.23 -11.51 20.24
C LYS A 223 -5.17 -10.32 20.33
N VAL A 224 -4.63 -9.11 20.40
CA VAL A 224 -5.45 -7.89 20.36
C VAL A 224 -6.16 -7.75 19.02
N ARG A 225 -5.48 -7.93 17.87
CA ARG A 225 -6.14 -7.93 16.55
C ARG A 225 -7.27 -8.96 16.49
N ASP A 226 -7.01 -10.18 16.94
CA ASP A 226 -7.96 -11.28 16.86
C ASP A 226 -9.22 -11.03 17.72
N ALA A 227 -9.11 -10.27 18.80
CA ALA A 227 -10.25 -9.86 19.63
C ALA A 227 -11.18 -8.86 18.92
N VAL A 228 -10.73 -8.24 17.83
CA VAL A 228 -11.46 -7.21 17.09
C VAL A 228 -11.51 -7.53 15.58
N PRO A 229 -12.22 -8.60 15.18
CA PRO A 229 -12.19 -9.15 13.82
C PRO A 229 -12.61 -8.13 12.74
N GLY A 230 -12.13 -8.36 11.52
CA GLY A 230 -12.39 -7.49 10.36
C GLY A 230 -11.45 -6.30 10.23
N ARG A 231 -10.44 -6.21 11.09
CA ARG A 231 -9.38 -5.18 11.08
C ARG A 231 -8.08 -5.73 10.53
N ILE A 232 -7.28 -4.83 9.98
CA ILE A 232 -6.00 -5.12 9.34
C ILE A 232 -4.88 -4.72 10.29
N LEU A 233 -3.96 -5.64 10.60
CA LEU A 233 -2.75 -5.37 11.35
C LEU A 233 -1.61 -5.01 10.40
N ARG A 234 -1.22 -3.73 10.42
CA ARG A 234 -0.08 -3.20 9.68
C ARG A 234 1.09 -2.97 10.62
N VAL A 235 2.28 -3.44 10.21
CA VAL A 235 3.55 -3.08 10.85
C VAL A 235 4.39 -2.27 9.89
N PHE A 236 4.88 -1.09 10.29
CA PHE A 236 5.74 -0.23 9.48
C PHE A 236 7.08 0.06 10.16
N ALA A 237 8.00 0.68 9.42
CA ALA A 237 9.38 0.92 9.85
C ALA A 237 10.13 -0.38 10.18
N VAL A 238 9.78 -1.45 9.48
CA VAL A 238 10.37 -2.79 9.59
C VAL A 238 11.79 -2.78 9.01
N PRO A 239 12.79 -3.38 9.69
CA PRO A 239 14.13 -3.52 9.12
C PRO A 239 14.11 -4.39 7.86
N GLY A 240 15.01 -4.11 6.93
CA GLY A 240 15.19 -4.87 5.69
C GLY A 240 15.82 -6.26 5.90
N SER A 241 15.15 -7.14 6.64
CA SER A 241 15.59 -8.53 6.91
C SER A 241 14.52 -9.53 6.50
N ALA A 242 14.94 -10.58 5.78
CA ALA A 242 14.08 -11.71 5.41
C ALA A 242 13.51 -12.41 6.65
N GLU A 243 14.33 -12.59 7.70
CA GLU A 243 13.96 -13.25 8.94
C GLU A 243 12.87 -12.49 9.68
N VAL A 244 12.95 -11.15 9.71
CA VAL A 244 11.91 -10.31 10.33
C VAL A 244 10.63 -10.34 9.53
N HIS A 245 10.70 -10.16 8.20
CA HIS A 245 9.53 -10.20 7.33
C HIS A 245 8.80 -11.55 7.45
N ALA A 246 9.54 -12.66 7.38
CA ALA A 246 9.00 -14.01 7.56
C ALA A 246 8.34 -14.18 8.93
N ALA A 247 8.99 -13.68 10.00
CA ALA A 247 8.46 -13.80 11.35
C ALA A 247 7.16 -13.03 11.55
N LEU A 248 7.08 -11.80 11.03
CA LEU A 248 5.88 -10.95 11.11
C LEU A 248 4.70 -11.60 10.37
N LEU A 249 4.92 -12.04 9.13
CA LEU A 249 3.87 -12.69 8.32
C LEU A 249 3.42 -14.01 8.95
N ALA A 250 4.34 -14.87 9.39
CA ALA A 250 4.01 -16.10 10.09
C ALA A 250 3.28 -15.84 11.42
N GLY A 251 3.55 -14.69 12.06
CA GLY A 251 2.83 -14.21 13.25
C GLY A 251 1.48 -13.55 12.95
N GLY A 252 1.04 -13.53 11.69
CA GLY A 252 -0.28 -13.03 11.31
C GLY A 252 -0.38 -11.51 11.13
N VAL A 253 0.74 -10.82 10.89
CA VAL A 253 0.72 -9.45 10.35
C VAL A 253 0.16 -9.47 8.94
N ASP A 254 -0.80 -8.58 8.66
CA ASP A 254 -1.52 -8.57 7.39
C ASP A 254 -0.81 -7.72 6.32
N LEU A 255 -0.13 -6.64 6.73
CA LEU A 255 0.56 -5.71 5.84
C LEU A 255 1.90 -5.23 6.44
N ILE A 256 2.96 -5.28 5.64
CA ILE A 256 4.27 -4.69 5.97
C ILE A 256 4.43 -3.36 5.23
N GLY A 257 4.53 -2.28 5.99
CA GLY A 257 4.74 -0.93 5.47
C GLY A 257 6.23 -0.63 5.27
N THR A 258 6.58 -0.12 4.09
CA THR A 258 7.98 0.12 3.69
C THR A 258 8.14 1.40 2.87
N LYS A 259 9.33 2.00 2.94
CA LYS A 259 9.75 3.08 2.03
C LYS A 259 10.63 2.58 0.88
N ASP A 260 11.16 1.36 0.99
CA ASP A 260 11.99 0.73 -0.05
C ASP A 260 11.18 -0.39 -0.71
N LEU A 261 10.49 -0.02 -1.79
CA LEU A 261 9.58 -0.93 -2.48
C LEU A 261 10.33 -2.10 -3.12
N GLN A 262 11.48 -1.84 -3.72
CA GLN A 262 12.26 -2.84 -4.46
C GLN A 262 12.85 -3.90 -3.53
N MET A 263 13.46 -3.47 -2.41
CA MET A 263 13.96 -4.39 -1.39
C MET A 263 12.83 -5.25 -0.84
N THR A 264 11.73 -4.63 -0.43
CA THR A 264 10.62 -5.33 0.22
C THR A 264 9.97 -6.32 -0.74
N ARG A 265 9.74 -5.92 -2.00
CA ARG A 265 9.24 -6.80 -3.05
C ARG A 265 10.11 -8.03 -3.22
N ARG A 266 11.43 -7.85 -3.30
CA ARG A 266 12.39 -8.96 -3.43
C ARG A 266 12.29 -9.91 -2.25
N LEU A 267 12.34 -9.39 -1.03
CA LEU A 267 12.24 -10.20 0.19
C LEU A 267 10.95 -11.02 0.22
N LEU A 268 9.81 -10.44 -0.13
CA LEU A 268 8.52 -11.14 -0.09
C LEU A 268 8.40 -12.21 -1.18
N LEU A 269 8.87 -11.95 -2.40
CA LEU A 269 8.89 -12.96 -3.47
C LEU A 269 9.83 -14.12 -3.16
N ASP A 270 10.99 -13.84 -2.54
CA ASP A 270 11.93 -14.87 -2.10
C ASP A 270 11.30 -15.76 -1.02
N LEU A 271 10.47 -15.20 -0.14
CA LEU A 271 9.73 -15.94 0.89
C LEU A 271 8.63 -16.84 0.30
N GLU A 272 7.90 -16.38 -0.72
CA GLU A 272 6.90 -17.20 -1.42
C GLU A 272 7.54 -18.35 -2.21
N SER A 273 8.74 -18.11 -2.75
CA SER A 273 9.49 -19.09 -3.54
C SER A 273 10.26 -20.09 -2.68
N ALA A 274 10.43 -19.82 -1.38
CA ALA A 274 11.17 -20.70 -0.49
C ALA A 274 10.39 -22.01 -0.26
N PRO A 275 11.00 -23.20 -0.47
CA PRO A 275 10.35 -24.45 -0.10
C PRO A 275 10.05 -24.40 1.40
N ALA A 276 8.80 -24.71 1.78
CA ALA A 276 8.34 -24.70 3.17
C ALA A 276 9.41 -25.33 4.05
N ARG A 277 10.13 -24.50 4.84
CA ARG A 277 11.21 -25.00 5.69
C ARG A 277 10.57 -25.97 6.67
N ALA A 278 10.79 -27.26 6.42
CA ALA A 278 10.40 -28.34 7.31
C ALA A 278 10.88 -27.99 8.72
N GLY A 279 9.99 -28.15 9.69
CA GLY A 279 10.12 -27.64 11.05
C GLY A 279 11.49 -27.88 11.68
N ARG A 280 11.92 -26.88 12.44
CA ARG A 280 12.86 -27.02 13.54
C ARG A 280 12.28 -26.33 14.76
#